data_AF-A0A820E0Y1-F1
#
_entry.id   AF-A0A820E0Y1-F1
#
_cell.length_a   1.000
_cell.length_b   1.000
_cell.length_c   1.000
_cell.angle_alpha   90.00
_cell.angle_beta   90.00
_cell.angle_gamma   90.00
#
_symmetry.space_group_name_H-M   'P 1'
#
loop_
_entity.id
_entity.type
_entity.pdbx_description
1 polymer ?
#
loop_
_entity_poly.entity_id
_entity_poly.type
_entity_poly.pdbx_seq_one_letter_code
_entity_poly.pdbx_strand_id
1 'polypeptide(L)'
;MVRMYCQLVKCTKCNNISPSFQAFNIISLSLPRKSKINLHDAFDEEFKVEKMTDDCSYKCEKCNDNVTAIKNVFIWSLPDVLTNGLKRCHNTHIKFPISVQCSLDDLDINIYCLETRKSNKKHDLYAFIEHYGGMGGGHYVAYCKNSITKNGSNMMIAMQHIFPIFRKLLTIQVLMFYFIKKIDVVPDFVEMKIDDNDEDYFADINASARNI
;
A
#
# COMPACT_ATOMS: atom_id res chain seq x y z
N MET A 1 7.71 -13.35 -3.27
CA MET A 1 6.57 -13.63 -2.37
C MET A 1 5.28 -13.32 -3.13
N VAL A 2 4.29 -14.22 -3.12
CA VAL A 2 3.04 -14.03 -3.86
C VAL A 2 2.12 -13.08 -3.09
N ARG A 3 1.58 -12.07 -3.78
CA ARG A 3 0.63 -11.09 -3.22
C ARG A 3 -0.78 -11.63 -3.34
N MET A 4 -1.48 -11.81 -2.21
CA MET A 4 -2.78 -12.49 -2.18
C MET A 4 -3.80 -11.71 -1.36
N TYR A 5 -5.03 -11.62 -1.85
CA TYR A 5 -6.20 -11.36 -1.04
C TYR A 5 -6.67 -12.66 -0.38
N CYS A 6 -7.22 -12.54 0.82
CA CYS A 6 -8.00 -13.57 1.49
C CYS A 6 -9.44 -13.06 1.60
N GLN A 7 -10.39 -13.79 1.03
CA GLN A 7 -11.81 -13.49 1.14
C GLN A 7 -12.45 -14.49 2.09
N LEU A 8 -13.21 -14.00 3.06
CA LEU A 8 -13.97 -14.83 4.00
C LEU A 8 -15.45 -14.61 3.74
N VAL A 9 -16.16 -15.67 3.33
CA VAL A 9 -17.60 -15.63 3.09
C VAL A 9 -18.31 -16.42 4.19
N LYS A 10 -19.08 -15.73 5.03
CA LYS A 10 -19.89 -16.33 6.10
C LYS A 10 -21.34 -16.48 5.65
N CYS A 11 -21.81 -17.72 5.55
CA CYS A 11 -23.22 -18.03 5.33
C CYS A 11 -24.07 -17.56 6.53
N THR A 12 -25.15 -16.81 6.30
CA THR A 12 -26.02 -16.34 7.39
C THR A 12 -26.99 -17.40 7.90
N LYS A 13 -27.24 -18.47 7.12
CA LYS A 13 -28.15 -19.57 7.48
C LYS A 13 -27.50 -20.60 8.41
N CYS A 14 -26.28 -21.06 8.10
CA CYS A 14 -25.59 -22.12 8.85
C CYS A 14 -24.28 -21.67 9.51
N ASN A 15 -23.92 -20.38 9.41
CA ASN A 15 -22.68 -19.81 9.95
C ASN A 15 -21.37 -20.41 9.40
N ASN A 16 -21.41 -21.23 8.34
CA ASN A 16 -20.19 -21.72 7.70
C ASN A 16 -19.36 -20.57 7.14
N ILE A 17 -18.05 -20.62 7.35
CA ILE A 17 -17.08 -19.67 6.79
C ILE A 17 -16.30 -20.40 5.70
N SER A 18 -16.34 -19.85 4.50
CA SER A 18 -15.61 -20.36 3.34
C SER A 18 -14.50 -19.37 2.98
N PRO A 19 -13.22 -19.75 3.14
CA PRO A 19 -12.10 -18.93 2.71
C PRO A 19 -11.78 -19.14 1.21
N SER A 20 -11.39 -18.08 0.52
CA SER A 20 -10.80 -18.15 -0.81
C SER A 20 -9.62 -17.19 -0.94
N PHE A 21 -8.72 -17.47 -1.88
CA PHE A 21 -7.53 -16.66 -2.10
C PHE A 21 -7.40 -16.24 -3.55
N GLN A 22 -7.00 -14.99 -3.77
CA GLN A 22 -6.84 -14.43 -5.11
C GLN A 22 -5.54 -13.63 -5.20
N ALA A 23 -4.72 -13.90 -6.21
CA ALA A 23 -3.50 -13.14 -6.45
C ALA A 23 -3.82 -11.71 -6.94
N PHE A 24 -2.99 -10.74 -6.57
CA PHE A 24 -3.09 -9.37 -7.07
C PHE A 24 -1.72 -8.75 -7.33
N ASN A 25 -1.63 -7.87 -8.32
CA ASN A 25 -0.44 -7.02 -8.51
C ASN A 25 -0.70 -5.58 -8.06
N ILE A 26 -1.94 -5.11 -8.28
CA ILE A 26 -2.41 -3.76 -7.99
C ILE A 26 -3.63 -3.88 -7.08
N ILE A 27 -3.69 -3.04 -6.04
CA ILE A 27 -4.92 -2.83 -5.27
C ILE A 27 -5.74 -1.77 -5.99
N SER A 28 -6.84 -2.20 -6.61
CA SER A 28 -7.74 -1.31 -7.33
C SER A 28 -8.75 -0.70 -6.36
N LEU A 29 -8.47 0.49 -5.85
CA LEU A 29 -9.27 1.16 -4.83
C LEU A 29 -10.55 1.77 -5.40
N SER A 30 -11.68 1.37 -4.83
CA SER A 30 -12.98 2.00 -5.05
C SER A 30 -13.02 3.39 -4.41
N LEU A 31 -13.68 4.33 -5.08
CA LEU A 31 -13.82 5.71 -4.59
C LEU A 31 -15.24 5.92 -4.07
N PRO A 32 -15.44 6.22 -2.77
CA PRO A 32 -16.77 6.50 -2.26
C PRO A 32 -17.34 7.78 -2.89
N ARG A 33 -18.66 7.88 -3.02
CA ARG A 33 -19.35 9.03 -3.62
C ARG A 33 -19.36 10.25 -2.68
N LYS A 34 -18.19 10.86 -2.51
CA LYS A 34 -17.97 12.11 -1.74
C LYS A 34 -17.26 13.13 -2.62
N SER A 35 -17.37 14.43 -2.31
CA SER A 35 -16.72 15.50 -3.10
C SER A 35 -15.19 15.51 -2.94
N LYS A 36 -14.69 15.17 -1.75
CA LYS A 36 -13.27 15.08 -1.42
C LYS A 36 -13.07 13.94 -0.41
N ILE A 37 -12.02 13.16 -0.61
CA ILE A 37 -11.68 12.02 0.25
C ILE A 37 -10.19 12.01 0.56
N ASN A 38 -9.77 11.28 1.58
CA ASN A 38 -8.38 10.89 1.74
C ASN A 38 -8.16 9.46 1.19
N LEU A 39 -6.90 9.03 1.11
CA LEU A 39 -6.59 7.68 0.60
C LEU A 39 -7.16 6.56 1.48
N HIS A 40 -7.24 6.76 2.81
CA HIS A 40 -7.84 5.77 3.71
C HIS A 40 -9.33 5.57 3.43
N ASP A 41 -10.10 6.62 3.09
CA ASP A 41 -11.51 6.48 2.67
C ASP A 41 -11.65 5.51 1.49
N ALA A 42 -10.68 5.48 0.56
CA ALA A 42 -10.68 4.59 -0.59
C ALA A 42 -10.32 3.14 -0.21
N PHE A 43 -9.46 2.96 0.79
CA PHE A 43 -9.21 1.65 1.39
C PHE A 43 -10.43 1.15 2.17
N ASP A 44 -11.07 2.01 2.97
CA ASP A 44 -12.30 1.68 3.71
C ASP A 44 -13.39 1.21 2.75
N GLU A 45 -13.56 1.90 1.62
CA GLU A 45 -14.54 1.55 0.61
C GLU A 45 -14.21 0.22 -0.11
N GLU A 46 -12.94 -0.06 -0.40
CA GLU A 46 -12.52 -1.29 -1.08
C GLU A 46 -12.60 -2.53 -0.17
N PHE A 47 -12.28 -2.38 1.12
CA PHE A 47 -12.23 -3.48 2.09
C PHE A 47 -13.45 -3.54 3.01
N LYS A 48 -14.51 -2.77 2.70
CA LYS A 48 -15.76 -2.81 3.46
C LYS A 48 -16.37 -4.21 3.47
N VAL A 49 -17.08 -4.51 4.55
CA VAL A 49 -17.87 -5.73 4.64
C VAL A 49 -19.06 -5.64 3.69
N GLU A 50 -19.20 -6.63 2.82
CA GLU A 50 -20.28 -6.69 1.83
C GLU A 50 -21.31 -7.73 2.25
N LYS A 51 -22.60 -7.36 2.22
CA LYS A 51 -23.70 -8.31 2.34
C LYS A 51 -24.10 -8.76 0.94
N MET A 52 -23.98 -10.06 0.69
CA MET A 52 -24.36 -10.71 -0.56
C MET A 52 -25.83 -11.13 -0.47
N THR A 53 -26.73 -10.47 -1.20
CA THR A 53 -28.17 -10.75 -1.22
C THR A 53 -28.68 -11.00 -2.64
N ASP A 54 -29.86 -11.61 -2.74
CA ASP A 54 -30.67 -11.72 -3.96
C ASP A 54 -29.86 -12.19 -5.19
N ASP A 55 -29.70 -11.31 -6.18
CA ASP A 55 -29.00 -11.53 -7.45
C ASP A 55 -27.49 -11.81 -7.29
N CYS A 56 -26.93 -11.45 -6.14
CA CYS A 56 -25.54 -11.67 -5.77
C CYS A 56 -25.41 -12.70 -4.62
N SER A 57 -26.41 -13.56 -4.42
CA SER A 57 -26.40 -14.57 -3.35
C SER A 57 -25.25 -15.59 -3.48
N TYR A 58 -24.83 -16.14 -2.33
CA TYR A 58 -23.73 -17.10 -2.25
C TYR A 58 -24.27 -18.53 -2.22
N LYS A 59 -23.77 -19.41 -3.09
CA LYS A 59 -24.09 -20.85 -3.03
C LYS A 59 -23.31 -21.51 -1.90
N CYS A 60 -23.97 -21.79 -0.79
CA CYS A 60 -23.35 -22.43 0.36
C CYS A 60 -23.31 -23.95 0.19
N GLU A 61 -22.11 -24.54 0.21
CA GLU A 61 -21.92 -26.00 0.06
C GLU A 61 -22.59 -26.81 1.18
N LYS A 62 -22.56 -26.30 2.43
CA LYS A 62 -23.22 -26.98 3.57
C LYS A 62 -24.74 -26.94 3.52
N CYS A 63 -25.31 -25.84 3.02
CA CYS A 63 -26.76 -25.74 2.85
C CYS A 63 -27.23 -26.37 1.54
N ASN A 64 -26.32 -26.56 0.58
CA ASN A 64 -26.59 -26.86 -0.82
C ASN A 64 -27.64 -25.92 -1.44
N ASP A 65 -27.56 -24.63 -1.11
CA ASP A 65 -28.60 -23.63 -1.40
C ASP A 65 -27.98 -22.24 -1.61
N ASN A 66 -28.66 -21.38 -2.36
CA ASN A 66 -28.28 -19.98 -2.53
C ASN A 66 -28.77 -19.19 -1.32
N VAL A 67 -27.83 -18.59 -0.59
CA VAL A 67 -28.11 -17.92 0.68
C VAL A 67 -27.56 -16.51 0.69
N THR A 68 -28.13 -15.69 1.57
CA THR A 68 -27.46 -14.47 1.99
C THR A 68 -26.15 -14.81 2.69
N ALA A 69 -25.11 -14.04 2.41
CA ALA A 69 -23.81 -14.19 3.06
C ALA A 69 -23.19 -12.83 3.40
N ILE A 70 -22.23 -12.85 4.31
CA ILE A 70 -21.39 -11.71 4.66
C ILE A 70 -19.99 -12.00 4.11
N LYS A 71 -19.47 -11.13 3.26
CA LYS A 71 -18.16 -11.24 2.64
C LYS A 71 -17.23 -10.17 3.20
N ASN A 72 -16.05 -10.60 3.64
CA ASN A 72 -14.96 -9.74 4.03
C ASN A 72 -13.76 -10.03 3.14
N VAL A 73 -13.07 -8.99 2.72
CA VAL A 73 -11.82 -9.09 1.95
C VAL A 73 -10.69 -8.55 2.80
N PHE A 74 -9.55 -9.24 2.77
CA PHE A 74 -8.33 -8.82 3.46
C PHE A 74 -7.14 -8.98 2.53
N ILE A 75 -6.09 -8.21 2.79
CA ILE A 75 -4.76 -8.47 2.25
C ILE A 75 -4.14 -9.58 3.10
N TRP A 76 -3.70 -10.68 2.49
CA TRP A 76 -3.05 -11.76 3.23
C TRP A 76 -1.75 -11.28 3.87
N SER A 77 -0.88 -10.66 3.06
CA SER A 77 0.40 -10.07 3.47
C SER A 77 0.69 -8.78 2.70
N LEU A 78 1.16 -7.75 3.41
CA LEU A 78 1.55 -6.48 2.78
C LEU A 78 2.87 -6.63 2.00
N PRO A 79 2.92 -6.24 0.71
CA PRO A 79 4.14 -6.28 -0.09
C PRO A 79 5.10 -5.14 0.27
N ASP A 80 6.39 -5.31 -0.04
CA ASP A 80 7.38 -4.25 0.13
C ASP A 80 7.15 -3.07 -0.83
N VAL A 81 6.59 -3.33 -2.02
CA VAL A 81 6.14 -2.30 -2.96
C VAL A 81 4.64 -2.43 -3.12
N LEU A 82 3.90 -1.43 -2.64
CA LEU A 82 2.45 -1.36 -2.69
C LEU A 82 2.02 -0.49 -3.88
N THR A 83 1.34 -1.10 -4.84
CA THR A 83 0.79 -0.41 -6.00
C THR A 83 -0.71 -0.28 -5.85
N ASN A 84 -1.22 0.96 -5.84
CA ASN A 84 -2.64 1.26 -5.68
C ASN A 84 -3.14 2.02 -6.92
N GLY A 85 -4.18 1.50 -7.57
CA GLY A 85 -4.85 2.17 -8.68
C GLY A 85 -6.21 2.69 -8.24
N LEU A 86 -6.57 3.92 -8.58
CA LEU A 86 -7.89 4.48 -8.26
C LEU A 86 -8.89 4.13 -9.36
N LYS A 87 -10.01 3.50 -9.01
CA LYS A 87 -11.12 3.20 -9.94
C LYS A 87 -11.89 4.49 -10.29
N ARG A 88 -11.28 5.35 -11.10
CA ARG A 88 -11.88 6.63 -11.55
C ARG A 88 -12.82 6.49 -12.73
N CYS A 89 -13.02 5.29 -13.24
CA CYS A 89 -13.73 5.06 -14.49
C CYS A 89 -14.98 4.27 -14.17
N HIS A 90 -16.13 4.88 -14.40
CA HIS A 90 -17.41 4.17 -14.41
C HIS A 90 -17.87 3.98 -15.86
N ASN A 91 -18.89 3.14 -16.06
CA ASN A 91 -19.42 2.68 -17.35
C ASN A 91 -19.85 3.81 -18.33
N THR A 92 -19.71 5.08 -17.95
CA THR A 92 -20.11 6.27 -18.71
C THR A 92 -18.98 6.90 -19.53
N HIS A 93 -17.79 6.29 -19.61
CA HIS A 93 -16.58 6.89 -20.21
C HIS A 93 -16.15 8.25 -19.61
N ILE A 94 -16.79 8.69 -18.53
CA ILE A 94 -16.48 9.92 -17.81
C ILE A 94 -15.54 9.59 -16.66
N LYS A 95 -14.43 10.31 -16.59
CA LYS A 95 -13.49 10.24 -15.47
C LYS A 95 -14.14 10.84 -14.23
N PHE A 96 -14.18 10.08 -13.14
CA PHE A 96 -14.79 10.48 -11.87
C PHE A 96 -13.90 11.53 -11.17
N PRO A 97 -14.35 12.80 -11.07
CA PRO A 97 -13.50 13.93 -10.70
C PRO A 97 -13.42 14.12 -9.17
N ILE A 98 -13.18 13.05 -8.42
CA ILE A 98 -13.00 13.13 -6.96
C ILE A 98 -11.57 13.54 -6.62
N SER A 99 -11.43 14.52 -5.72
CA SER A 99 -10.12 14.87 -5.18
C SER A 99 -9.72 13.89 -4.08
N VAL A 100 -8.56 13.25 -4.25
CA VAL A 100 -8.02 12.27 -3.27
C VAL A 100 -6.80 12.87 -2.60
N GLN A 101 -6.87 13.02 -1.29
CA GLN A 101 -5.78 13.51 -0.46
C GLN A 101 -4.90 12.34 0.00
N CYS A 102 -3.59 12.46 -0.19
CA CYS A 102 -2.63 11.48 0.27
C CYS A 102 -1.52 12.14 1.11
N SER A 103 -1.19 11.52 2.24
CA SER A 103 0.04 11.83 2.98
C SER A 103 1.24 11.24 2.25
N LEU A 104 2.39 11.94 2.28
CA LEU A 104 3.60 11.46 1.61
C LEU A 104 4.30 10.33 2.38
N ASP A 105 4.12 10.28 3.70
CA ASP A 105 4.83 9.34 4.57
C ASP A 105 3.83 8.63 5.49
N ASP A 106 4.25 7.50 6.05
CA ASP A 106 3.55 6.75 7.10
C ASP A 106 2.13 6.29 6.73
N LEU A 107 1.92 5.79 5.50
CA LEU A 107 0.68 5.09 5.14
C LEU A 107 0.55 3.81 5.98
N ASP A 108 -0.44 3.79 6.86
CA ASP A 108 -0.79 2.64 7.68
C ASP A 108 -2.08 1.97 7.19
N ILE A 109 -1.94 0.79 6.61
CA ILE A 109 -3.05 -0.05 6.13
C ILE A 109 -3.06 -1.42 6.80
N ASN A 110 -2.42 -1.56 7.96
CA ASN A 110 -2.31 -2.83 8.68
C ASN A 110 -3.68 -3.39 9.09
N ILE A 111 -4.68 -2.52 9.29
CA ILE A 111 -6.05 -2.93 9.64
C ILE A 111 -6.71 -3.82 8.57
N TYR A 112 -6.29 -3.72 7.31
CA TYR A 112 -6.81 -4.52 6.21
C TYR A 112 -6.00 -5.80 5.96
N CYS A 113 -4.94 -6.05 6.74
CA CYS A 113 -4.03 -7.16 6.54
C CYS A 113 -4.11 -8.19 7.68
N LEU A 114 -4.13 -9.49 7.32
CA LEU A 114 -4.25 -10.58 8.29
C LEU A 114 -2.94 -10.91 9.00
N GLU A 115 -1.83 -10.98 8.25
CA GLU A 115 -0.53 -11.38 8.79
C GLU A 115 0.10 -10.30 9.70
N THR A 116 -0.26 -9.03 9.52
CA THR A 116 0.44 -7.90 10.18
C THR A 116 -0.09 -7.49 11.55
N ARG A 117 -1.01 -8.24 12.17
CA ARG A 117 -1.37 -7.99 13.59
C ARG A 117 -0.18 -8.07 14.57
N LYS A 118 1.01 -8.51 14.12
CA LYS A 118 2.25 -8.57 14.90
C LYS A 118 3.38 -7.63 14.42
N SER A 119 3.23 -6.92 13.30
CA SER A 119 4.31 -6.07 12.73
C SER A 119 3.74 -4.75 12.21
N ASN A 120 4.20 -3.61 12.73
CA ASN A 120 3.78 -2.27 12.32
C ASN A 120 4.39 -1.88 10.95
N LYS A 121 3.93 -2.49 9.86
CA LYS A 121 4.45 -2.23 8.52
C LYS A 121 3.79 -0.97 7.96
N LYS A 122 4.54 0.13 7.90
CA LYS A 122 4.12 1.37 7.24
C LYS A 122 4.78 1.49 5.87
N HIS A 123 4.20 2.31 4.99
CA HIS A 123 4.75 2.59 3.69
C HIS A 123 4.84 4.09 3.42
N ASP A 124 5.92 4.52 2.77
CA ASP A 124 6.10 5.90 2.33
C ASP A 124 5.82 6.00 0.83
N LEU A 125 5.21 7.12 0.42
CA LEU A 125 4.93 7.40 -0.98
C LEU A 125 6.26 7.57 -1.73
N TYR A 126 6.42 6.77 -2.78
CA TYR A 126 7.59 6.82 -3.64
C TYR A 126 7.29 7.50 -4.96
N ALA A 127 6.15 7.20 -5.56
CA ALA A 127 5.75 7.75 -6.85
C ALA A 127 4.24 7.79 -7.02
N PHE A 128 3.77 8.62 -7.95
CA PHE A 128 2.39 8.58 -8.42
C PHE A 128 2.30 8.96 -9.89
N ILE A 129 1.19 8.58 -10.51
CA ILE A 129 0.86 8.90 -11.90
C ILE A 129 -0.40 9.74 -11.91
N GLU A 130 -0.35 10.88 -12.58
CA GLU A 130 -1.52 11.66 -12.95
C GLU A 130 -1.95 11.36 -14.37
N HIS A 131 -3.26 11.44 -14.60
CA HIS A 131 -3.86 11.36 -15.92
C HIS A 131 -4.70 12.61 -16.18
N TYR A 132 -4.36 13.35 -17.24
CA TYR A 132 -5.08 14.54 -17.68
C TYR A 132 -5.93 14.18 -18.91
N GLY A 133 -7.21 14.52 -18.90
CA GLY A 133 -8.14 14.18 -19.98
C GLY A 133 -9.19 13.14 -19.58
N GLY A 134 -9.92 12.66 -20.57
CA GLY A 134 -11.03 11.71 -20.42
C GLY A 134 -10.63 10.27 -20.71
N MET A 135 -11.58 9.33 -20.63
CA MET A 135 -11.29 7.91 -20.86
C MET A 135 -10.97 7.56 -22.32
N GLY A 136 -11.39 8.41 -23.27
CA GLY A 136 -11.10 8.23 -24.70
C GLY A 136 -9.74 8.79 -25.14
N GLY A 137 -8.99 9.44 -24.25
CA GLY A 137 -7.70 10.04 -24.57
C GLY A 137 -7.23 11.05 -23.52
N GLY A 138 -5.92 11.12 -23.33
CA GLY A 138 -5.32 11.99 -22.32
C GLY A 138 -3.80 11.96 -22.31
N HIS A 139 -3.21 12.59 -21.29
CA HIS A 139 -1.78 12.70 -21.06
C HIS A 139 -1.43 12.19 -19.67
N TYR A 140 -0.41 11.35 -19.59
CA TYR A 140 0.06 10.76 -18.33
C TYR A 140 1.33 11.45 -17.88
N VAL A 141 1.36 11.87 -16.61
CA VAL A 141 2.54 12.47 -15.99
C VAL A 141 2.91 11.62 -14.78
N ALA A 142 4.14 11.11 -14.78
CA ALA A 142 4.68 10.36 -13.66
C ALA A 142 5.57 11.26 -12.80
N TYR A 143 5.43 11.10 -11.50
CA TYR A 143 6.22 11.77 -10.51
C TYR A 143 6.88 10.75 -9.58
N CYS A 144 8.19 10.86 -9.38
CA CYS A 144 8.97 9.94 -8.54
C CYS A 144 9.86 10.69 -7.55
N LYS A 145 9.92 10.24 -6.30
CA LYS A 145 10.80 10.76 -5.26
C LYS A 145 12.26 10.49 -5.66
N ASN A 146 13.09 11.53 -5.70
CA ASN A 146 14.52 11.37 -6.01
C ASN A 146 15.27 10.93 -4.74
N SER A 147 15.99 9.81 -4.82
CA SER A 147 16.80 9.28 -3.71
C SER A 147 18.09 10.07 -3.45
N ILE A 148 18.54 10.91 -4.39
CA ILE A 148 19.83 11.61 -4.33
C ILE A 148 19.72 12.95 -3.56
N THR A 149 18.52 13.56 -3.50
CA THR A 149 18.32 14.80 -2.76
C THR A 149 18.12 14.49 -1.27
N LYS A 150 19.18 14.72 -0.46
CA LYS A 150 19.26 14.46 1.00
C LYS A 150 18.11 15.04 1.86
N ASN A 151 17.18 15.81 1.29
CA ASN A 151 16.07 16.45 2.02
C ASN A 151 14.69 15.82 1.77
N GLY A 152 14.55 14.71 1.03
CA GLY A 152 13.34 13.88 0.97
C GLY A 152 12.03 14.54 0.50
N SER A 153 12.05 15.82 0.13
CA SER A 153 10.88 16.68 -0.14
C SER A 153 10.71 17.05 -1.62
N ASN A 154 11.60 16.58 -2.49
CA ASN A 154 11.59 16.89 -3.92
C ASN A 154 11.27 15.65 -4.76
N MET A 155 10.26 15.76 -5.64
CA MET A 155 9.98 14.79 -6.70
C MET A 155 10.58 15.26 -8.01
N MET A 156 11.00 14.30 -8.83
CA MET A 156 11.25 14.53 -10.24
C MET A 156 9.98 14.21 -11.03
N ILE A 157 9.60 15.10 -11.93
CA ILE A 157 8.69 14.76 -13.03
C ILE A 157 9.50 13.99 -14.05
N ALA A 158 8.94 12.91 -14.62
CA ALA A 158 9.58 12.12 -15.67
C ALA A 158 9.87 12.88 -17.00
N MET A 159 9.75 14.23 -17.02
CA MET A 159 10.00 15.12 -18.15
C MET A 159 10.92 16.32 -17.79
N GLN A 160 11.98 16.09 -16.99
CA GLN A 160 13.12 17.01 -16.76
C GLN A 160 12.94 18.16 -15.75
N HIS A 161 11.77 18.38 -15.18
CA HIS A 161 11.55 19.44 -14.18
C HIS A 161 11.39 18.89 -12.75
N ILE A 162 12.08 19.52 -11.79
CA ILE A 162 11.95 19.25 -10.34
C ILE A 162 10.93 20.23 -9.76
N PHE A 163 9.95 19.73 -9.02
CA PHE A 163 8.98 20.56 -8.30
C PHE A 163 9.02 20.24 -6.81
N PRO A 164 8.90 21.28 -5.94
CA PRO A 164 8.70 21.06 -4.51
C PRO A 164 7.34 20.42 -4.28
N ILE A 165 7.29 19.32 -3.53
CA ILE A 165 6.01 18.69 -3.15
C ILE A 165 5.56 19.29 -1.82
N PHE A 166 4.36 19.84 -1.77
CA PHE A 166 3.72 20.16 -0.49
C PHE A 166 3.44 18.85 0.27
N ARG A 167 3.62 18.84 1.61
CA ARG A 167 3.44 17.67 2.51
C ARG A 167 2.16 16.83 2.32
N LYS A 168 1.16 17.33 1.59
CA LYS A 168 -0.06 16.63 1.20
C LYS A 168 -0.29 16.81 -0.29
N LEU A 169 -0.44 15.69 -1.01
CA LEU A 169 -0.89 15.70 -2.38
C LEU A 169 -2.41 15.77 -2.40
N LEU A 170 -2.98 16.71 -3.16
CA LEU A 170 -4.42 16.84 -3.34
C LEU A 170 -4.72 17.14 -4.81
N THR A 171 -5.27 16.16 -5.52
CA THR A 171 -5.50 16.29 -6.96
C THR A 171 -6.59 15.33 -7.44
N ILE A 172 -7.39 15.79 -8.40
CA ILE A 172 -8.35 14.97 -9.14
C ILE A 172 -7.66 14.12 -10.22
N GLN A 173 -6.37 14.37 -10.48
CA GLN A 173 -5.67 13.81 -11.61
C GLN A 173 -4.93 12.51 -11.31
N VAL A 174 -4.51 12.27 -10.06
CA VAL A 174 -3.82 11.03 -9.69
C VAL A 174 -4.66 9.82 -10.05
N LEU A 175 -4.07 8.90 -10.80
CA LEU A 175 -4.66 7.62 -11.17
C LEU A 175 -4.04 6.47 -10.37
N MET A 176 -2.74 6.55 -10.07
CA MET A 176 -2.03 5.47 -9.37
C MET A 176 -1.04 6.03 -8.34
N PHE A 177 -0.89 5.32 -7.24
CA PHE A 177 0.12 5.55 -6.22
C PHE A 177 1.03 4.34 -6.07
N TYR A 178 2.31 4.60 -5.79
CA TYR A 178 3.34 3.61 -5.51
C TYR A 178 3.97 3.94 -4.16
N PHE A 179 3.83 3.02 -3.21
CA PHE A 179 4.46 3.14 -1.91
C PHE A 179 5.52 2.08 -1.72
N ILE A 180 6.57 2.42 -1.00
CA ILE A 180 7.63 1.50 -0.59
C ILE A 180 7.53 1.33 0.92
N LYS A 181 7.65 0.09 1.39
CA LYS A 181 7.66 -0.24 2.80
C LYS A 181 8.76 0.54 3.49
N LYS A 182 8.39 1.23 4.56
CA LYS A 182 9.32 1.93 5.42
C LYS A 182 10.22 0.91 6.07
N ILE A 183 11.52 1.06 5.83
CA ILE A 183 12.53 0.32 6.56
C ILE A 183 12.75 1.13 7.83
N ASP A 184 12.22 0.66 8.95
CA ASP A 184 12.66 1.16 10.24
C ASP A 184 14.14 0.82 10.33
N VAL A 185 14.99 1.83 10.14
CA VAL A 185 16.35 1.75 10.66
C VAL A 185 16.16 1.77 12.17
N VAL A 186 16.09 0.59 12.79
CA VAL A 186 16.43 0.49 14.20
C VAL A 186 17.84 1.08 14.26
N PRO A 187 18.08 2.17 14.99
CA PRO A 187 19.43 2.64 15.16
C PRO A 187 20.13 1.61 16.04
N ASP A 188 20.69 0.56 15.44
CA ASP A 188 21.85 -0.12 15.98
C ASP A 188 23.07 0.80 15.78
N PHE A 189 22.93 2.06 16.18
CA PHE A 189 24.06 2.85 16.65
C PHE A 189 24.19 2.49 18.12
N VAL A 190 24.86 1.36 18.38
CA VAL A 190 25.70 1.32 19.57
C VAL A 190 26.75 2.39 19.30
N GLU A 191 26.65 3.55 19.96
CA GLU A 191 27.82 4.37 20.17
C GLU A 191 28.85 3.46 20.85
N MET A 192 29.80 2.91 20.08
CA MET A 192 31.08 2.54 20.64
C MET A 192 31.66 3.85 21.16
N LYS A 193 31.47 4.11 22.45
CA LYS A 193 32.36 5.00 23.18
C LYS A 193 33.74 4.38 23.02
N ILE A 194 34.55 5.03 22.18
CA ILE A 194 35.98 4.84 22.25
C ILE A 194 36.35 5.42 23.62
N ASP A 195 36.58 4.55 24.58
CA ASP A 195 37.29 4.96 25.79
C ASP A 195 38.74 5.15 25.34
N ASP A 196 39.22 6.38 25.40
CA ASP A 196 40.57 6.78 24.96
C ASP A 196 41.69 6.19 25.87
N ASN A 197 41.47 5.04 26.53
CA ASN A 197 42.38 4.47 27.53
C ASN A 197 42.79 3.00 27.34
N ASP A 198 42.38 2.30 26.29
CA ASP A 198 42.83 0.91 26.07
C ASP A 198 43.87 0.82 24.93
N GLU A 199 45.12 1.19 25.23
CA GLU A 199 46.30 0.95 24.37
C GLU A 199 46.67 -0.54 24.19
N ASP A 200 45.97 -1.48 24.83
CA ASP A 200 46.38 -2.89 24.88
C ASP A 200 45.72 -3.81 23.83
N TYR A 201 44.83 -3.32 22.96
CA TYR A 201 44.12 -4.20 22.00
C TYR A 201 44.81 -4.41 20.63
N PHE A 202 45.93 -3.73 20.36
CA PHE A 202 46.66 -3.86 19.08
C PHE A 202 47.89 -4.78 19.13
N ALA A 203 48.16 -5.45 20.25
CA ALA A 203 49.29 -6.39 20.37
C ALA A 203 48.98 -7.80 19.82
N ASP A 204 47.71 -8.24 19.77
CA ASP A 204 47.36 -9.64 19.50
C ASP A 204 46.98 -9.97 18.04
N ILE A 205 46.93 -9.00 17.13
CA ILE A 205 46.58 -9.25 15.72
C ILE A 205 47.81 -9.63 14.87
N ASN A 206 49.04 -9.32 15.32
CA ASN A 206 50.27 -9.63 14.57
C ASN A 206 50.93 -10.98 14.94
N ALA A 207 50.41 -11.73 15.91
CA ALA A 207 50.95 -13.03 16.31
C ALA A 207 50.32 -14.23 15.57
N SER A 208 49.13 -14.08 14.96
CA SER A 208 48.42 -15.19 14.31
C SER A 208 48.58 -15.28 12.79
N ALA A 209 49.46 -14.47 12.18
CA ALA A 209 49.75 -14.47 10.74
C ALA A 209 51.10 -15.10 10.35
N ARG A 210 51.68 -15.96 11.22
CA ARG A 210 52.96 -16.67 10.94
C ARG A 210 52.89 -18.19 11.06
N ASN A 211 51.71 -18.81 11.01
CA ASN A 211 51.59 -20.26 10.85
C ASN A 211 50.33 -20.59 10.03
N ILE A 212 50.48 -20.56 8.70
CA ILE A 212 49.96 -21.47 7.66
C ILE A 212 50.50 -20.97 6.32
#